data_AF-A0A0T7DSM0-F1
#
_entry.id   AF-A0A0T7DSM0-F1
#
_cell.length_a   1.000
_cell.length_b   1.000
_cell.length_c   1.000
_cell.angle_alpha   90.00
_cell.angle_beta   90.00
_cell.angle_gamma   90.00
#
_symmetry.space_group_name_H-M   'P 1'
#
loop_
_entity.id
_entity.type
_entity.pdbx_description
1 polymer ?
#
loop_
_entity_poly.entity_id
_entity_poly.type
_entity_poly.pdbx_seq_one_letter_code
_entity_poly.pdbx_strand_id
1 'polypeptide(L)' 'MKMAVLEYKVLGLGDWIKTRVSSRCAHLLAAEYKALGWPTKVDGKVLSTESA' A
#
# COMPACT_ATOMS: atom_id res chain seq x y z
N MET A 1 -15.28 -1.64 -12.01
CA MET A 1 -14.05 -1.84 -11.21
C MET A 1 -13.98 -0.76 -10.14
N LYS A 2 -13.65 -1.11 -8.89
CA LYS A 2 -13.43 -0.12 -7.81
C LYS A 2 -11.96 0.32 -7.83
N MET A 3 -11.72 1.62 -7.78
CA MET A 3 -10.38 2.20 -7.69
C MET A 3 -10.02 2.46 -6.22
N ALA A 4 -8.73 2.37 -5.91
CA ALA A 4 -8.15 2.71 -4.61
C ALA A 4 -6.84 3.47 -4.82
N VAL A 5 -6.44 4.25 -3.81
CA VAL A 5 -5.17 4.94 -3.77
C VAL A 5 -4.19 4.14 -2.93
N LEU A 6 -3.15 3.62 -3.55
CA LEU A 6 -2.00 3.05 -2.86
C LEU A 6 -0.99 4.15 -2.58
N GLU A 7 -0.59 4.29 -1.32
CA GLU A 7 0.49 5.17 -0.90
C GLU A 7 1.62 4.32 -0.31
N TYR A 8 2.87 4.55 -0.72
CA TYR A 8 4.01 3.81 -0.19
C TYR A 8 5.29 4.64 -0.17
N LYS A 9 6.28 4.19 0.62
CA LYS A 9 7.64 4.75 0.62
C LYS A 9 8.68 3.68 0.31
N VAL A 10 9.45 3.88 -0.74
CA VAL A 10 10.57 2.99 -1.09
C VAL A 10 11.59 3.01 0.05
N LEU A 11 11.83 1.85 0.67
CA LEU A 11 12.75 1.70 1.81
C LEU A 11 12.42 2.59 3.02
N GLY A 12 11.20 3.14 3.10
CA GLY A 12 10.82 4.10 4.14
C GLY A 12 11.42 5.51 4.00
N LEU A 13 12.17 5.78 2.93
CA LEU A 13 12.85 7.05 2.69
C LEU A 13 12.07 7.93 1.72
N GLY A 14 12.25 9.25 1.85
CA GLY A 14 11.66 10.24 0.93
C GLY A 14 10.15 10.44 1.10
N ASP A 15 9.54 10.97 0.03
CA ASP A 15 8.12 11.30 -0.03
C ASP A 15 7.25 10.07 -0.27
N TRP A 16 5.97 10.18 0.12
CA TRP A 16 4.98 9.16 -0.17
C TRP A 16 4.67 9.17 -1.67
N ILE A 17 4.92 8.04 -2.33
CA ILE A 17 4.49 7.79 -3.70
C ILE A 17 3.01 7.42 -3.66
N LYS A 18 2.19 8.10 -4.47
CA LYS A 18 0.75 7.86 -4.55
C LYS A 18 0.37 7.35 -5.94
N THR A 19 -0.30 6.22 -5.98
CA THR A 19 -0.74 5.57 -7.21
C THR A 19 -2.21 5.19 -7.12
N ARG A 20 -2.99 5.53 -8.15
CA ARG A 20 -4.40 5.16 -8.25
C ARG A 20 -4.51 3.91 -9.14
N VAL A 21 -4.89 2.80 -8.52
CA VAL A 21 -5.01 1.49 -9.20
C VAL A 21 -6.32 0.81 -8.81
N SER A 22 -6.62 -0.34 -9.43
CA SER A 22 -7.77 -1.13 -8.99
C SER A 22 -7.60 -1.54 -7.52
N SER A 23 -8.71 -1.63 -6.79
CA SER A 23 -8.72 -1.99 -5.37
C SER A 23 -7.98 -3.31 -5.13
N ARG A 24 -8.15 -4.31 -6.00
CA ARG A 24 -7.45 -5.60 -5.86
C ARG A 24 -5.94 -5.44 -6.00
N CYS A 25 -5.48 -4.70 -7.01
CA CYS A 25 -4.06 -4.42 -7.20
C CYS A 25 -3.47 -3.62 -6.02
N ALA A 26 -4.20 -2.63 -5.49
CA ALA A 26 -3.74 -1.84 -4.35
C ALA A 26 -3.41 -2.70 -3.13
N HIS A 27 -4.28 -3.67 -2.80
CA HIS A 27 -4.07 -4.55 -1.66
C HIS A 27 -2.92 -5.54 -1.88
N LEU A 28 -2.81 -6.13 -3.08
CA LEU A 28 -1.72 -7.05 -3.41
C LEU A 28 -0.36 -6.35 -3.35
N LEU A 29 -0.25 -5.18 -3.99
CA LEU A 29 0.98 -4.37 -3.97
C LEU A 29 1.31 -3.89 -2.56
N ALA A 30 0.32 -3.46 -1.78
CA ALA A 30 0.56 -3.04 -0.40
C ALA A 30 1.14 -4.18 0.47
N ALA A 31 0.68 -5.42 0.26
CA ALA A 31 1.20 -6.60 0.95
C ALA A 31 2.63 -6.94 0.52
N GLU A 32 2.91 -6.93 -0.79
CA GLU A 32 4.26 -7.16 -1.32
C GLU A 32 5.26 -6.11 -0.81
N TYR A 33 4.89 -4.83 -0.89
CA TYR A 33 5.74 -3.74 -0.43
C TYR A 33 5.95 -3.79 1.08
N LYS A 34 4.93 -4.17 1.86
CA LYS A 34 5.08 -4.40 3.29
C LYS A 34 6.06 -5.55 3.57
N ALA A 35 6.04 -6.63 2.80
CA ALA A 35 7.00 -7.73 2.90
C ALA A 35 8.43 -7.29 2.57
N LEU A 36 8.61 -6.29 1.71
CA LEU A 36 9.89 -5.61 1.45
C LEU A 36 10.31 -4.63 2.57
N GLY A 37 9.51 -4.50 3.64
CA GLY A 37 9.76 -3.57 4.73
C GLY A 37 9.34 -2.12 4.44
N TRP A 38 8.60 -1.89 3.36
CA TRP A 38 8.20 -0.55 2.95
C TRP A 38 6.90 -0.13 3.65
N PRO A 39 6.83 1.08 4.22
CA PRO A 39 5.57 1.61 4.75
C PRO A 39 4.54 1.76 3.63
N THR A 40 3.34 1.19 3.82
CA THR A 40 2.23 1.26 2.85
C THR A 40 0.90 1.68 3.48
N LYS A 41 0.05 2.32 2.68
CA LYS A 41 -1.34 2.68 3.00
C LYS A 41 -2.22 2.45 1.77
N VAL A 42 -3.46 2.04 2.00
CA VAL A 42 -4.48 1.97 0.95
C VAL A 42 -5.65 2.85 1.38
N ASP A 43 -6.03 3.81 0.54
CA ASP A 43 -7.05 4.82 0.83
C ASP A 43 -6.81 5.54 2.18
N GLY A 44 -5.54 5.82 2.48
CA GLY A 44 -5.11 6.45 3.73
C GLY A 44 -5.08 5.53 4.96
N LYS A 45 -5.47 4.26 4.84
CA LYS A 45 -5.45 3.27 5.93
C LYS A 45 -4.20 2.40 5.87
N VAL A 46 -3.50 2.26 6.99
CA VAL A 46 -2.40 1.29 7.11
C VAL A 46 -3.02 -0.10 7.13
N LEU A 47 -2.55 -0.99 6.26
CA LEU A 47 -2.96 -2.40 6.27
C LEU A 47 -2.29 -3.10 7.47
N SER A 48 -2.97 -3.06 8.61
CA SER A 48 -2.72 -3.95 9.73
C SER A 48 -3.09 -5.36 9.29
N THR A 49 -2.07 -6.18 9.00
CA THR A 49 -2.25 -7.64 8.98
C THR A 49 -2.36 -8.07 10.42
N GLU A 50 -3.53 -7.87 11.02
CA GLU A 50 -3.94 -8.69 12.15
C GLU A 50 -4.42 -10.01 11.56
N SER A 51 -3.55 -11.01 11.68
CA SER A 51 -3.86 -12.39 11.35
C SER A 51 -5.03 -12.84 12.20
N ALA A 52 -6.16 -13.15 11.55
CA ALA A 52 -7.19 -14.02 12.09
C ALA A 52 -6.77 -15.48 11.88
#